data_AF-A0A925X225-F1
#
_entry.id   AF-A0A925X225-F1
#
_cell.length_a   1.000
_cell.length_b   1.000
_cell.length_c   1.000
_cell.angle_alpha   90.00
_cell.angle_beta   90.00
_cell.angle_gamma   90.00
#
_symmetry.space_group_name_H-M   'P 1'
#
loop_
_entity.id
_entity.type
_entity.pdbx_description
1 polymer ?
#
loop_
_entity_poly.entity_id
_entity_poly.type
_entity_poly.pdbx_seq_one_letter_code
_entity_poly.pdbx_strand_id
1 'polypeptide(L)'
;IRVPSAHNAILNGSTITPGTNFAVPNNARLNLNGTVTNNGSLTITSGAAHSFLSPVSNSSATLTGSGVTRFTSNPGVTNAGIDGQATLTIAAGHTVAGAAYMNNTRVINNGTILADQSGNVSMYLDPYNGNANAIVNNGTLRAAGGTLNLAGDSGGNISGNGPLIADVNGTIQTVNSITGNIGPVSGAGTYRATSSSNLGHQYFRVGTLEAITSGTARVTANGTNTGTSRVSMLSITAGKVDLTDNDMVIDYTAGNTPISTVRGYLQTGYGGGTWNGNGLITSLGTSNKRLGYAEASDVFTSFPATFSGQQVDNTTVLIKYTYAGDADLNGIVDFDDYSRIDAGFNNNRTGWVNGDVDYNNIVDFDDYSLIDQAFNTQSGTLRRAMSYLDGSDRSDKGMDAPGLQLVRAHLQQFGEQYAAGFLNSVPEPSSMLALTAFAFIAPRRSRRSRAR
;
A
#
# COMPACT_ATOMS: atom_id res chain seq x y z
N ILE A 1 -27.64 31.49 13.92
CA ILE A 1 -27.04 31.54 15.28
C ILE A 1 -25.54 31.79 15.12
N ARG A 2 -24.89 32.56 16.00
CA ARG A 2 -23.45 32.87 15.87
C ARG A 2 -22.77 32.92 17.24
N VAL A 3 -21.56 32.37 17.33
CA VAL A 3 -20.62 32.68 18.43
C VAL A 3 -19.98 34.04 18.14
N PRO A 4 -20.03 35.03 19.05
CA PRO A 4 -19.33 36.29 18.83
C PRO A 4 -17.81 36.06 18.67
N SER A 5 -17.14 36.89 17.87
CA SER A 5 -15.67 36.87 17.81
C SER A 5 -15.08 37.20 19.19
N ALA A 6 -13.91 36.65 19.49
CA ALA A 6 -13.23 36.66 20.79
C ALA A 6 -13.97 35.96 21.94
N HIS A 7 -15.01 35.18 21.65
CA HIS A 7 -15.81 34.48 22.67
C HIS A 7 -15.75 32.97 22.53
N ASN A 8 -16.03 32.31 23.66
CA ASN A 8 -16.22 30.87 23.77
C ASN A 8 -17.72 30.59 23.98
N ALA A 9 -18.28 29.67 23.22
CA ALA A 9 -19.62 29.14 23.43
C ALA A 9 -19.58 27.64 23.77
N ILE A 10 -20.68 27.11 24.33
CA ILE A 10 -20.85 25.69 24.59
C ILE A 10 -22.21 25.24 24.05
N LEU A 11 -22.23 24.16 23.28
CA LEU A 11 -23.45 23.40 23.00
C LEU A 11 -23.47 22.17 23.90
N ASN A 12 -24.54 22.02 24.68
CA ASN A 12 -24.71 20.92 25.63
C ASN A 12 -25.95 20.11 25.24
N GLY A 13 -25.76 18.89 24.72
CA GLY A 13 -26.89 18.01 24.35
C GLY A 13 -27.85 18.60 23.30
N SER A 14 -27.39 19.54 22.46
CA SER A 14 -28.27 20.41 21.66
C SER A 14 -28.52 19.87 20.25
N THR A 15 -29.61 20.33 19.60
CA THR A 15 -29.91 20.03 18.19
C THR A 15 -29.88 21.30 17.35
N ILE A 16 -29.06 21.31 16.29
CA ILE A 16 -29.11 22.30 15.20
C ILE A 16 -30.10 21.77 14.17
N THR A 17 -31.27 22.39 14.08
CA THR A 17 -32.37 21.91 13.22
C THR A 17 -32.11 22.19 11.73
N PRO A 18 -32.76 21.45 10.82
CA PRO A 18 -32.68 21.73 9.38
C PRO A 18 -32.97 23.20 9.06
N GLY A 19 -32.23 23.76 8.10
CA GLY A 19 -32.32 25.18 7.72
C GLY A 19 -31.60 26.15 8.67
N THR A 20 -31.12 25.70 9.83
CA THR A 20 -30.33 26.55 10.73
C THR A 20 -28.90 26.72 10.19
N ASN A 21 -28.45 27.97 10.12
CA ASN A 21 -27.05 28.33 9.94
C ASN A 21 -26.43 28.75 11.29
N PHE A 22 -25.52 27.93 11.81
CA PHE A 22 -24.73 28.22 13.00
C PHE A 22 -23.31 28.62 12.58
N ALA A 23 -22.87 29.82 12.93
CA ALA A 23 -21.56 30.36 12.53
C ALA A 23 -20.62 30.53 13.73
N VAL A 24 -19.39 30.04 13.58
CA VAL A 24 -18.25 30.28 14.47
C VAL A 24 -17.23 31.11 13.67
N PRO A 25 -17.20 32.44 13.83
CA PRO A 25 -16.34 33.32 13.04
C PRO A 25 -14.86 33.15 13.43
N ASN A 26 -13.98 33.82 12.67
CA ASN A 26 -12.58 34.02 13.07
C ASN A 26 -12.47 34.53 14.52
N ASN A 27 -11.46 34.03 15.23
CA ASN A 27 -11.19 34.31 16.65
C ASN A 27 -12.30 33.84 17.61
N ALA A 28 -13.02 32.75 17.32
CA ALA A 28 -14.05 32.23 18.22
C ALA A 28 -13.90 30.72 18.46
N ARG A 29 -14.39 30.24 19.61
CA ARG A 29 -14.39 28.80 19.96
C ARG A 29 -15.80 28.32 20.27
N LEU A 30 -16.16 27.18 19.69
CA LEU A 30 -17.37 26.43 20.02
C LEU A 30 -16.98 25.13 20.69
N ASN A 31 -17.40 24.95 21.94
CA ASN A 31 -17.20 23.70 22.67
C ASN A 31 -18.45 22.81 22.58
N LEU A 32 -18.25 21.51 22.41
CA LEU A 32 -19.31 20.50 22.37
C LEU A 32 -19.26 19.69 23.67
N ASN A 33 -20.41 19.55 24.34
CA ASN A 33 -20.57 18.70 25.51
C ASN A 33 -21.69 17.66 25.27
N GLY A 34 -21.37 16.39 25.50
CA GLY A 34 -22.27 15.27 25.22
C GLY A 34 -22.54 15.08 23.72
N THR A 35 -23.78 14.72 23.38
CA THR A 35 -24.20 14.50 21.99
C THR A 35 -24.82 15.77 21.41
N VAL A 36 -24.23 16.32 20.36
CA VAL A 36 -24.77 17.43 19.59
C VAL A 36 -25.26 16.91 18.24
N THR A 37 -26.55 17.09 17.97
CA THR A 37 -27.17 16.67 16.69
C THR A 37 -27.16 17.86 15.73
N ASN A 38 -26.35 17.81 14.69
CA ASN A 38 -26.36 18.80 13.62
C ASN A 38 -27.11 18.23 12.40
N ASN A 39 -28.32 18.74 12.15
CA ASN A 39 -29.11 18.51 10.94
C ASN A 39 -29.18 19.75 10.04
N GLY A 40 -28.47 20.82 10.40
CA GLY A 40 -28.36 22.07 9.63
C GLY A 40 -26.93 22.27 9.10
N SER A 41 -26.49 23.54 9.11
CA SER A 41 -25.13 23.93 8.77
C SER A 41 -24.44 24.50 10.00
N LEU A 42 -23.27 23.94 10.34
CA LEU A 42 -22.35 24.49 11.35
C LEU A 42 -21.06 24.89 10.63
N THR A 43 -20.79 26.19 10.51
CA THR A 43 -19.59 26.69 9.81
C THR A 43 -18.59 27.26 10.81
N ILE A 44 -17.35 26.79 10.74
CA ILE A 44 -16.20 27.32 11.49
C ILE A 44 -15.30 28.06 10.50
N THR A 45 -15.10 29.35 10.73
CA THR A 45 -14.45 30.25 9.79
C THR A 45 -13.00 30.53 10.20
N SER A 46 -12.07 30.18 9.33
CA SER A 46 -10.64 30.53 9.41
C SER A 46 -10.40 32.04 9.26
N GLY A 47 -9.26 32.54 9.72
CA GLY A 47 -8.85 33.93 9.51
C GLY A 47 -7.51 34.26 10.17
N ALA A 48 -7.30 35.55 10.50
CA ALA A 48 -6.08 36.06 11.15
C ALA A 48 -5.76 35.43 12.52
N ALA A 49 -6.77 34.87 13.18
CA ALA A 49 -6.63 34.18 14.44
C ALA A 49 -7.28 32.79 14.33
N HIS A 50 -6.92 31.88 15.23
CA HIS A 50 -7.53 30.58 15.22
C HIS A 50 -9.01 30.64 15.61
N SER A 51 -9.81 29.81 14.96
CA SER A 51 -11.17 29.46 15.38
C SER A 51 -11.24 27.96 15.60
N PHE A 52 -12.05 27.54 16.57
CA PHE A 52 -12.01 26.16 17.06
C PHE A 52 -13.39 25.56 17.21
N LEU A 53 -13.49 24.28 16.84
CA LEU A 53 -14.49 23.35 17.36
C LEU A 53 -13.77 22.42 18.35
N SER A 54 -14.30 22.29 19.56
CA SER A 54 -13.60 21.58 20.63
C SER A 54 -14.57 20.66 21.37
N PRO A 55 -14.28 19.38 21.61
CA PRO A 55 -14.91 18.71 22.75
C PRO A 55 -14.53 19.46 24.05
N VAL A 56 -15.45 19.55 25.01
CA VAL A 56 -15.11 20.10 26.33
C VAL A 56 -14.00 19.25 26.96
N SER A 57 -13.01 19.90 27.58
CA SER A 57 -11.86 19.21 28.18
C SER A 57 -12.31 18.10 29.14
N ASN A 58 -11.64 16.94 29.07
CA ASN A 58 -11.95 15.75 29.87
C ASN A 58 -13.36 15.17 29.66
N SER A 59 -14.10 15.60 28.64
CA SER A 59 -15.42 15.07 28.29
C SER A 59 -15.46 14.68 26.82
N SER A 60 -15.88 13.46 26.51
CA SER A 60 -16.05 13.04 25.12
C SER A 60 -17.29 13.67 24.52
N ALA A 61 -17.20 14.16 23.28
CA ALA A 61 -18.32 14.72 22.54
C ALA A 61 -18.67 13.82 21.34
N THR A 62 -19.96 13.78 21.00
CA THR A 62 -20.44 13.13 19.77
C THR A 62 -21.14 14.16 18.90
N LEU A 63 -20.72 14.25 17.65
CA LEU A 63 -21.37 15.04 16.62
C LEU A 63 -22.15 14.10 15.70
N THR A 64 -23.47 14.21 15.70
CA THR A 64 -24.38 13.33 14.95
C THR A 64 -25.34 14.14 14.06
N GLY A 65 -26.23 13.47 13.34
CA GLY A 65 -27.18 14.08 12.43
C GLY A 65 -26.66 14.21 10.99
N SER A 66 -27.57 14.48 10.06
CA SER A 66 -27.29 14.48 8.62
C SER A 66 -26.72 15.80 8.08
N GLY A 67 -26.51 16.78 8.96
CA GLY A 67 -25.99 18.09 8.60
C GLY A 67 -24.49 18.07 8.29
N VAL A 68 -23.99 19.22 7.89
CA VAL A 68 -22.57 19.42 7.58
C VAL A 68 -21.95 20.35 8.63
N THR A 69 -20.80 19.93 9.14
CA THR A 69 -19.90 20.79 9.91
C THR A 69 -18.74 21.19 9.01
N ARG A 70 -18.72 22.45 8.57
CA ARG A 70 -17.85 22.96 7.51
C ARG A 70 -16.77 23.88 8.06
N PHE A 71 -15.52 23.57 7.76
CA PHE A 71 -14.36 24.39 8.06
C PHE A 71 -13.98 25.19 6.82
N THR A 72 -13.97 26.51 6.90
CA THR A 72 -13.45 27.33 5.81
C THR A 72 -11.92 27.41 5.87
N SER A 73 -11.32 27.81 4.76
CA SER A 73 -9.90 28.11 4.67
C SER A 73 -9.64 29.56 4.29
N ASN A 74 -8.42 30.02 4.60
CA ASN A 74 -7.88 31.26 4.07
C ASN A 74 -6.38 31.03 3.76
N PRO A 75 -5.98 30.92 2.48
CA PRO A 75 -4.58 30.75 2.10
C PRO A 75 -3.71 31.89 2.68
N GLY A 76 -2.67 31.54 3.43
CA GLY A 76 -1.74 32.53 4.03
C GLY A 76 -2.03 32.93 5.47
N VAL A 77 -2.96 32.24 6.15
CA VAL A 77 -3.29 32.52 7.55
C VAL A 77 -3.27 31.21 8.37
N THR A 78 -4.28 30.92 9.17
CA THR A 78 -4.39 29.66 9.91
C THR A 78 -5.69 28.93 9.56
N ASN A 79 -5.62 27.60 9.48
CA ASN A 79 -6.81 26.78 9.34
C ASN A 79 -7.65 26.85 10.63
N ALA A 80 -8.97 26.72 10.46
CA ALA A 80 -9.87 26.47 11.58
C ALA A 80 -9.62 25.05 12.12
N GLY A 81 -9.57 24.90 13.44
CA GLY A 81 -9.07 23.68 14.08
C GLY A 81 -10.14 22.86 14.79
N ILE A 82 -9.90 21.55 14.90
CA ILE A 82 -10.52 20.69 15.91
C ILE A 82 -9.51 20.47 17.03
N ASP A 83 -9.68 21.17 18.14
CA ASP A 83 -8.70 21.27 19.22
C ASP A 83 -9.33 20.97 20.57
N GLY A 84 -8.72 20.08 21.36
CA GLY A 84 -9.16 19.76 22.71
C GLY A 84 -8.66 18.39 23.16
N GLN A 85 -8.14 18.31 24.39
CA GLN A 85 -7.66 17.06 24.99
C GLN A 85 -8.84 16.15 25.42
N ALA A 86 -9.60 15.66 24.46
CA ALA A 86 -10.71 14.74 24.65
C ALA A 86 -10.98 13.97 23.34
N THR A 87 -12.04 13.15 23.34
CA THR A 87 -12.48 12.42 22.15
C THR A 87 -13.65 13.14 21.49
N LEU A 88 -13.54 13.38 20.18
CA LEU A 88 -14.66 13.73 19.30
C LEU A 88 -15.05 12.51 18.46
N THR A 89 -16.28 12.06 18.61
CA THR A 89 -16.88 11.05 17.72
C THR A 89 -17.69 11.75 16.64
N ILE A 90 -17.33 11.55 15.37
CA ILE A 90 -18.16 11.92 14.22
C ILE A 90 -19.03 10.70 13.93
N ALA A 91 -20.33 10.79 14.21
CA ALA A 91 -21.25 9.67 14.06
C ALA A 91 -21.55 9.36 12.58
N ALA A 92 -22.03 8.14 12.32
CA ALA A 92 -22.50 7.75 11.00
C ALA A 92 -23.59 8.73 10.49
N GLY A 93 -23.52 9.07 9.20
CA GLY A 93 -24.41 10.04 8.57
C GLY A 93 -23.98 11.51 8.73
N HIS A 94 -23.06 11.83 9.64
CA HIS A 94 -22.52 13.19 9.76
C HIS A 94 -21.33 13.44 8.84
N THR A 95 -21.20 14.67 8.34
CA THR A 95 -20.07 15.08 7.49
C THR A 95 -19.32 16.25 8.11
N VAL A 96 -18.00 16.09 8.27
CA VAL A 96 -17.05 17.18 8.52
C VAL A 96 -16.36 17.51 7.21
N ALA A 97 -16.55 18.73 6.69
CA ALA A 97 -16.10 19.13 5.36
C ALA A 97 -15.18 20.35 5.37
N GLY A 98 -14.42 20.54 4.30
CA GLY A 98 -13.58 21.71 4.06
C GLY A 98 -12.11 21.51 4.41
N ALA A 99 -11.58 22.38 5.27
CA ALA A 99 -10.14 22.47 5.54
C ALA A 99 -9.83 22.59 7.04
N ALA A 100 -10.24 21.58 7.80
CA ALA A 100 -9.98 21.55 9.24
C ALA A 100 -8.53 21.13 9.53
N TYR A 101 -7.97 21.64 10.63
CA TYR A 101 -6.74 21.12 11.23
C TYR A 101 -7.10 20.32 12.50
N MET A 102 -6.97 18.99 12.45
CA MET A 102 -7.28 18.10 13.56
C MET A 102 -5.98 17.63 14.19
N ASN A 103 -5.53 18.30 15.26
CA ASN A 103 -4.24 17.99 15.86
C ASN A 103 -4.30 17.43 17.27
N ASN A 104 -4.95 18.13 18.18
CA ASN A 104 -4.89 17.85 19.61
C ASN A 104 -6.07 17.00 20.12
N THR A 105 -7.02 16.69 19.24
CA THR A 105 -8.25 15.97 19.57
C THR A 105 -8.16 14.53 19.11
N ARG A 106 -8.52 13.58 19.98
CA ARG A 106 -8.74 12.20 19.52
C ARG A 106 -10.01 12.16 18.68
N VAL A 107 -9.92 11.70 17.44
CA VAL A 107 -11.07 11.65 16.51
C VAL A 107 -11.47 10.21 16.22
N ILE A 108 -12.74 9.88 16.45
CA ILE A 108 -13.35 8.64 15.96
C ILE A 108 -14.29 9.01 14.82
N ASN A 109 -13.89 8.73 13.60
CA ASN A 109 -14.71 8.95 12.42
C ASN A 109 -15.54 7.69 12.10
N ASN A 110 -16.83 7.74 12.36
CA ASN A 110 -17.82 6.79 11.84
C ASN A 110 -18.66 7.38 10.69
N GLY A 111 -18.48 8.67 10.39
CA GLY A 111 -19.18 9.42 9.34
C GLY A 111 -18.28 9.66 8.14
N THR A 112 -18.32 10.89 7.61
CA THR A 112 -17.44 11.32 6.52
C THR A 112 -16.58 12.50 6.94
N ILE A 113 -15.27 12.41 6.68
CA ILE A 113 -14.38 13.57 6.65
C ILE A 113 -14.07 13.85 5.17
N LEU A 114 -14.43 15.05 4.70
CA LEU A 114 -14.41 15.43 3.30
C LEU A 114 -13.49 16.65 3.07
N ALA A 115 -12.41 16.45 2.34
CA ALA A 115 -11.54 17.52 1.84
C ALA A 115 -12.03 17.95 0.44
N ASP A 116 -12.86 18.99 0.38
CA ASP A 116 -13.55 19.47 -0.83
C ASP A 116 -13.13 20.89 -1.26
N GLN A 117 -12.06 21.43 -0.68
CA GLN A 117 -11.53 22.75 -1.01
C GLN A 117 -10.23 22.64 -1.81
N SER A 118 -10.24 23.21 -3.02
CA SER A 118 -9.08 23.30 -3.92
C SER A 118 -8.21 24.52 -3.64
N GLY A 119 -6.96 24.50 -4.09
CA GLY A 119 -5.98 25.59 -3.94
C GLY A 119 -4.92 25.26 -2.90
N ASN A 120 -4.23 26.28 -2.37
CA ASN A 120 -3.19 26.10 -1.34
C ASN A 120 -3.81 25.92 0.06
N VAL A 121 -4.65 24.89 0.19
CA VAL A 121 -5.48 24.59 1.35
C VAL A 121 -5.60 23.07 1.47
N SER A 122 -5.65 22.54 2.69
CA SER A 122 -5.87 21.11 2.90
C SER A 122 -6.62 20.83 4.21
N MET A 123 -7.30 19.69 4.23
CA MET A 123 -7.73 19.02 5.46
C MET A 123 -6.53 18.32 6.08
N TYR A 124 -6.29 18.48 7.38
CA TYR A 124 -5.19 17.84 8.10
C TYR A 124 -5.71 16.98 9.23
N LEU A 125 -5.33 15.70 9.19
CA LEU A 125 -5.49 14.73 10.26
C LEU A 125 -4.08 14.46 10.81
N ASP A 126 -3.77 15.08 11.93
CA ASP A 126 -2.42 15.17 12.49
C ASP A 126 -2.41 14.78 13.97
N PRO A 127 -2.41 13.49 14.33
CA PRO A 127 -2.50 13.07 15.71
C PRO A 127 -1.31 13.59 16.57
N TYR A 128 -1.50 14.70 17.28
CA TYR A 128 -0.45 15.45 18.00
C TYR A 128 -0.07 14.86 19.37
N ASN A 129 -0.18 13.56 19.55
CA ASN A 129 0.35 12.90 20.75
C ASN A 129 0.60 11.42 20.46
N GLY A 130 1.63 10.84 21.09
CA GLY A 130 1.94 9.41 20.99
C GLY A 130 0.89 8.48 21.60
N ASN A 131 -0.36 8.95 21.82
CA ASN A 131 -1.44 8.10 22.28
C ASN A 131 -1.86 7.17 21.14
N ALA A 132 -2.02 5.90 21.48
CA ALA A 132 -2.56 4.93 20.53
C ALA A 132 -3.99 5.32 20.12
N ASN A 133 -4.27 5.18 18.83
CA ASN A 133 -5.55 5.42 18.18
C ASN A 133 -6.05 6.86 18.36
N ALA A 134 -5.14 7.82 18.19
CA ALA A 134 -5.45 9.25 18.20
C ALA A 134 -6.43 9.62 17.08
N ILE A 135 -6.36 8.99 15.91
CA ILE A 135 -7.41 9.05 14.90
C ILE A 135 -7.82 7.63 14.50
N VAL A 136 -9.12 7.34 14.57
CA VAL A 136 -9.72 6.06 14.16
C VAL A 136 -10.74 6.31 13.05
N ASN A 137 -10.46 5.79 11.86
CA ASN A 137 -11.36 5.85 10.72
C ASN A 137 -12.15 4.55 10.53
N ASN A 138 -13.41 4.55 10.94
CA ASN A 138 -14.38 3.49 10.62
C ASN A 138 -15.32 3.90 9.46
N GLY A 139 -15.46 5.21 9.23
CA GLY A 139 -16.25 5.79 8.15
C GLY A 139 -15.42 6.10 6.91
N THR A 140 -15.76 7.17 6.20
CA THR A 140 -15.07 7.56 4.96
C THR A 140 -14.14 8.74 5.19
N LEU A 141 -12.92 8.64 4.67
CA LEU A 141 -12.05 9.78 4.41
C LEU A 141 -12.07 10.05 2.91
N ARG A 142 -12.42 11.26 2.48
CA ARG A 142 -12.58 11.56 1.05
C ARG A 142 -11.90 12.86 0.67
N ALA A 143 -11.14 12.84 -0.41
CA ALA A 143 -10.59 14.01 -1.08
C ALA A 143 -11.35 14.23 -2.39
N ALA A 144 -12.12 15.32 -2.48
CA ALA A 144 -12.97 15.67 -3.61
C ALA A 144 -12.54 17.00 -4.21
N GLY A 145 -11.50 17.00 -5.05
CA GLY A 145 -10.87 18.22 -5.58
C GLY A 145 -9.99 18.99 -4.60
N GLY A 146 -9.98 18.61 -3.32
CA GLY A 146 -9.05 19.12 -2.30
C GLY A 146 -7.99 18.12 -1.89
N THR A 147 -7.13 18.53 -0.95
CA THR A 147 -6.08 17.67 -0.37
C THR A 147 -6.43 17.25 1.05
N LEU A 148 -6.33 15.95 1.32
CA LEU A 148 -6.40 15.36 2.66
C LEU A 148 -5.01 14.89 3.08
N ASN A 149 -4.42 15.57 4.07
CA ASN A 149 -3.15 15.21 4.67
C ASN A 149 -3.36 14.30 5.88
N LEU A 150 -2.71 13.14 5.83
CA LEU A 150 -2.56 12.20 6.93
C LEU A 150 -1.13 12.37 7.46
N ALA A 151 -0.98 13.07 8.58
CA ALA A 151 0.32 13.39 9.17
C ALA A 151 0.63 12.48 10.36
N GLY A 152 1.91 12.36 10.70
CA GLY A 152 2.41 11.60 11.83
C GLY A 152 3.26 12.46 12.78
N ASP A 153 3.05 13.78 12.80
CA ASP A 153 3.83 14.66 13.65
C ASP A 153 3.70 14.22 15.11
N SER A 154 4.81 14.30 15.85
CA SER A 154 4.84 13.96 17.28
C SER A 154 4.41 12.53 17.64
N GLY A 155 4.42 11.60 16.66
CA GLY A 155 4.35 10.15 16.90
C GLY A 155 2.95 9.55 17.10
N GLY A 156 1.88 10.31 16.82
CA GLY A 156 0.53 9.76 16.84
C GLY A 156 0.25 8.86 15.63
N ASN A 157 -0.79 8.03 15.74
CA ASN A 157 -1.19 7.10 14.69
C ASN A 157 -2.62 7.34 14.18
N ILE A 158 -2.84 6.95 12.94
CA ILE A 158 -4.16 6.83 12.31
C ILE A 158 -4.43 5.34 12.08
N SER A 159 -5.60 4.86 12.50
CA SER A 159 -6.00 3.45 12.39
C SER A 159 -7.45 3.32 11.93
N GLY A 160 -7.92 2.08 11.77
CA GLY A 160 -9.30 1.76 11.37
C GLY A 160 -9.41 1.28 9.93
N ASN A 161 -10.56 0.68 9.59
CA ASN A 161 -10.75 -0.03 8.32
C ASN A 161 -11.66 0.70 7.32
N GLY A 162 -12.09 1.91 7.65
CA GLY A 162 -12.94 2.72 6.79
C GLY A 162 -12.23 3.13 5.49
N PRO A 163 -12.95 3.24 4.36
CA PRO A 163 -12.34 3.51 3.06
C PRO A 163 -11.78 4.94 2.95
N LEU A 164 -10.74 5.05 2.13
CA LEU A 164 -10.17 6.30 1.65
C LEU A 164 -10.54 6.47 0.18
N ILE A 165 -11.08 7.63 -0.19
CA ILE A 165 -11.55 7.92 -1.56
C ILE A 165 -10.88 9.19 -2.08
N ALA A 166 -10.02 9.07 -3.10
CA ALA A 166 -9.47 10.20 -3.84
C ALA A 166 -10.26 10.35 -5.15
N ASP A 167 -11.20 11.29 -5.21
CA ASP A 167 -11.93 11.57 -6.45
C ASP A 167 -11.03 12.27 -7.48
N VAL A 168 -11.55 12.48 -8.70
CA VAL A 168 -10.89 13.35 -9.70
C VAL A 168 -10.42 14.66 -9.05
N ASN A 169 -9.17 15.03 -9.32
CA ASN A 169 -8.46 16.19 -8.74
C ASN A 169 -8.31 16.19 -7.21
N GLY A 170 -8.82 15.17 -6.51
CA GLY A 170 -8.59 14.96 -5.09
C GLY A 170 -7.23 14.31 -4.84
N THR A 171 -6.56 14.74 -3.77
CA THR A 171 -5.29 14.14 -3.33
C THR A 171 -5.42 13.66 -1.89
N ILE A 172 -5.08 12.39 -1.65
CA ILE A 172 -4.80 11.88 -0.31
C ILE A 172 -3.29 11.77 -0.19
N GLN A 173 -2.73 12.39 0.85
CA GLN A 173 -1.28 12.48 1.02
C GLN A 173 -0.87 12.04 2.42
N THR A 174 0.09 11.12 2.53
CA THR A 174 0.73 10.79 3.80
C THR A 174 2.02 11.58 3.96
N VAL A 175 2.20 12.19 5.12
CA VAL A 175 3.32 13.10 5.42
C VAL A 175 3.92 12.82 6.80
N ASN A 176 5.08 13.43 7.06
CA ASN A 176 5.72 13.51 8.37
C ASN A 176 5.80 12.18 9.12
N SER A 177 6.36 11.17 8.45
CA SER A 177 6.64 9.85 9.05
C SER A 177 5.43 9.12 9.63
N ILE A 178 4.20 9.41 9.16
CA ILE A 178 3.03 8.64 9.59
C ILE A 178 3.23 7.15 9.27
N THR A 179 2.87 6.29 10.23
CA THR A 179 2.94 4.83 10.10
C THR A 179 1.66 4.17 10.61
N GLY A 180 1.56 2.85 10.40
CA GLY A 180 0.43 2.04 10.82
C GLY A 180 -0.25 1.37 9.64
N ASN A 181 -1.49 0.93 9.83
CA ASN A 181 -2.33 0.36 8.79
C ASN A 181 -3.73 0.97 8.86
N ILE A 182 -4.32 1.25 7.70
CA ILE A 182 -5.67 1.77 7.57
C ILE A 182 -6.39 1.08 6.40
N GLY A 183 -7.66 1.44 6.20
CA GLY A 183 -8.51 0.91 5.13
C GLY A 183 -7.99 1.13 3.71
N PRO A 184 -8.70 0.55 2.72
CA PRO A 184 -8.33 0.59 1.32
C PRO A 184 -8.40 2.01 0.74
N VAL A 185 -7.59 2.28 -0.29
CA VAL A 185 -7.63 3.54 -1.05
C VAL A 185 -8.20 3.30 -2.44
N SER A 186 -9.14 4.13 -2.87
CA SER A 186 -9.74 4.05 -4.20
C SER A 186 -10.07 5.41 -4.80
N GLY A 187 -10.37 5.47 -6.10
CA GLY A 187 -10.93 6.63 -6.79
C GLY A 187 -10.09 7.08 -7.99
N ALA A 188 -10.52 8.13 -8.70
CA ALA A 188 -9.83 8.60 -9.90
C ALA A 188 -8.71 9.63 -9.64
N GLY A 189 -8.49 10.00 -8.39
CA GLY A 189 -7.50 10.99 -7.97
C GLY A 189 -6.14 10.40 -7.65
N THR A 190 -5.41 11.11 -6.79
CA THR A 190 -4.03 10.81 -6.43
C THR A 190 -3.93 10.30 -5.00
N TYR A 191 -3.16 9.23 -4.80
CA TYR A 191 -2.56 8.91 -3.51
C TYR A 191 -1.05 9.21 -3.56
N ARG A 192 -0.55 9.96 -2.56
CA ARG A 192 0.86 10.36 -2.48
C ARG A 192 1.47 10.01 -1.13
N ALA A 193 2.47 9.14 -1.12
CA ALA A 193 3.34 8.94 0.02
C ALA A 193 4.55 9.87 -0.05
N THR A 194 4.78 10.68 0.98
CA THR A 194 5.96 11.56 1.08
C THR A 194 6.51 11.65 2.50
N SER A 195 7.66 12.31 2.66
CA SER A 195 8.21 12.74 3.94
C SER A 195 8.37 11.58 4.92
N SER A 196 9.00 10.50 4.44
CA SER A 196 9.27 9.27 5.21
C SER A 196 8.03 8.54 5.76
N SER A 197 6.83 8.85 5.27
CA SER A 197 5.62 8.11 5.64
C SER A 197 5.69 6.64 5.21
N ASN A 198 5.04 5.77 5.98
CA ASN A 198 4.91 4.34 5.70
C ASN A 198 3.57 3.83 6.28
N LEU A 199 2.47 4.37 5.76
CA LEU A 199 1.12 3.95 6.11
C LEU A 199 0.68 2.80 5.19
N GLY A 200 0.30 1.69 5.80
CA GLY A 200 -0.19 0.50 5.09
C GLY A 200 -1.66 0.63 4.70
N HIS A 201 -1.98 0.22 3.47
CA HIS A 201 -3.33 0.13 2.94
C HIS A 201 -3.62 -1.26 2.39
N GLN A 202 -4.87 -1.70 2.38
CA GLN A 202 -5.23 -3.00 1.81
C GLN A 202 -4.93 -3.11 0.30
N TYR A 203 -5.08 -2.00 -0.42
CA TYR A 203 -4.73 -1.85 -1.84
C TYR A 203 -4.70 -0.37 -2.20
N PHE A 204 -4.08 -0.06 -3.34
CA PHE A 204 -4.21 1.23 -4.02
C PHE A 204 -4.96 1.04 -5.33
N ARG A 205 -6.18 1.57 -5.41
CA ARG A 205 -7.02 1.55 -6.64
C ARG A 205 -7.34 2.97 -7.10
N VAL A 206 -6.28 3.71 -7.42
CA VAL A 206 -6.30 5.16 -7.67
C VAL A 206 -5.91 5.50 -9.10
N GLY A 207 -6.28 6.68 -9.60
CA GLY A 207 -5.80 7.14 -10.91
C GLY A 207 -4.26 7.25 -10.91
N THR A 208 -3.71 7.93 -9.91
CA THR A 208 -2.26 8.13 -9.77
C THR A 208 -1.77 7.68 -8.40
N LEU A 209 -0.73 6.84 -8.38
CA LEU A 209 0.01 6.47 -7.18
C LEU A 209 1.41 7.06 -7.22
N GLU A 210 1.73 7.86 -6.20
CA GLU A 210 3.01 8.55 -6.05
C GLU A 210 3.74 8.12 -4.78
N ALA A 211 5.04 7.85 -4.89
CA ALA A 211 5.93 7.69 -3.75
C ALA A 211 7.17 8.59 -3.94
N ILE A 212 7.27 9.64 -3.13
CA ILE A 212 8.28 10.69 -3.27
C ILE A 212 8.98 10.99 -1.95
N THR A 213 10.15 11.62 -1.97
CA THR A 213 10.80 12.19 -0.76
C THR A 213 10.83 11.21 0.42
N SER A 214 11.36 10.01 0.19
CA SER A 214 11.45 8.89 1.14
C SER A 214 10.11 8.30 1.61
N GLY A 215 8.98 8.74 1.07
CA GLY A 215 7.67 8.18 1.35
C GLY A 215 7.52 6.76 0.81
N THR A 216 6.81 5.92 1.57
CA THR A 216 6.50 4.53 1.24
C THR A 216 4.99 4.35 1.15
N ALA A 217 4.49 4.03 -0.05
CA ALA A 217 3.13 3.55 -0.23
C ALA A 217 3.12 2.02 -0.09
N ARG A 218 2.66 1.52 1.06
CA ARG A 218 2.72 0.09 1.40
C ARG A 218 1.35 -0.58 1.25
N VAL A 219 1.30 -1.70 0.53
CA VAL A 219 0.17 -2.62 0.54
C VAL A 219 0.32 -3.57 1.72
N THR A 220 -0.69 -3.71 2.56
CA THR A 220 -0.65 -4.64 3.70
C THR A 220 -0.68 -6.09 3.23
N ALA A 221 0.04 -6.97 3.92
CA ALA A 221 0.08 -8.39 3.59
C ALA A 221 -1.33 -9.00 3.50
N ASN A 222 -1.61 -9.67 2.39
CA ASN A 222 -2.88 -10.34 2.13
C ASN A 222 -2.68 -11.55 1.22
N GLY A 223 -1.84 -11.42 0.19
CA GLY A 223 -1.48 -12.52 -0.72
C GLY A 223 -2.66 -13.09 -1.51
N THR A 224 -3.77 -12.36 -1.64
CA THR A 224 -4.94 -12.77 -2.42
C THR A 224 -5.36 -11.67 -3.40
N ASN A 225 -6.24 -12.03 -4.34
CA ASN A 225 -6.82 -11.10 -5.33
C ASN A 225 -7.48 -9.85 -4.70
N THR A 226 -7.87 -9.89 -3.43
CA THR A 226 -8.45 -8.70 -2.77
C THR A 226 -7.43 -7.60 -2.52
N GLY A 227 -6.15 -7.93 -2.34
CA GLY A 227 -5.05 -6.99 -2.14
C GLY A 227 -4.45 -6.43 -3.44
N THR A 228 -4.89 -6.92 -4.60
CA THR A 228 -4.35 -6.46 -5.89
C THR A 228 -4.66 -4.99 -6.13
N SER A 229 -3.59 -4.21 -6.34
CA SER A 229 -3.64 -2.78 -6.65
C SER A 229 -3.88 -2.56 -8.14
N ARG A 230 -4.57 -1.47 -8.48
CA ARG A 230 -4.87 -1.06 -9.87
C ARG A 230 -4.69 0.43 -10.01
N VAL A 231 -3.73 0.86 -10.81
CA VAL A 231 -3.46 2.29 -11.04
C VAL A 231 -3.43 2.61 -12.52
N SER A 232 -3.72 3.86 -12.88
CA SER A 232 -3.52 4.32 -14.27
C SER A 232 -2.12 4.91 -14.47
N MET A 233 -1.53 5.45 -13.40
CA MET A 233 -0.18 5.99 -13.40
C MET A 233 0.54 5.63 -12.11
N LEU A 234 1.78 5.16 -12.25
CA LEU A 234 2.72 4.94 -11.15
C LEU A 234 3.91 5.90 -11.31
N SER A 235 4.21 6.67 -10.27
CA SER A 235 5.38 7.57 -10.24
C SER A 235 6.14 7.41 -8.93
N ILE A 236 7.42 7.04 -9.03
CA ILE A 236 8.30 6.85 -7.89
C ILE A 236 9.53 7.74 -8.07
N THR A 237 9.74 8.68 -7.13
CA THR A 237 10.87 9.63 -7.16
C THR A 237 11.51 9.72 -5.78
N ALA A 238 12.59 8.96 -5.56
CA ALA A 238 13.24 8.84 -4.25
C ALA A 238 12.29 8.35 -3.12
N GLY A 239 11.26 7.57 -3.46
CA GLY A 239 10.36 6.91 -2.53
C GLY A 239 10.25 5.41 -2.80
N LYS A 240 9.26 4.75 -2.20
CA LYS A 240 8.99 3.32 -2.34
C LYS A 240 7.51 3.03 -2.55
N VAL A 241 7.22 2.08 -3.43
CA VAL A 241 5.95 1.35 -3.40
C VAL A 241 6.27 -0.07 -2.94
N ASP A 242 5.75 -0.47 -1.79
CA ASP A 242 5.97 -1.80 -1.23
C ASP A 242 4.72 -2.65 -1.40
N LEU A 243 4.79 -3.65 -2.27
CA LEU A 243 3.69 -4.56 -2.54
C LEU A 243 3.54 -5.67 -1.50
N THR A 244 4.49 -5.82 -0.58
CA THR A 244 4.56 -6.95 0.36
C THR A 244 4.41 -8.29 -0.39
N ASP A 245 3.31 -9.01 -0.23
CA ASP A 245 2.99 -10.26 -0.94
C ASP A 245 1.88 -10.11 -1.99
N ASN A 246 1.59 -8.90 -2.45
CA ASN A 246 0.46 -8.58 -3.33
C ASN A 246 0.89 -8.25 -4.77
N ASP A 247 -0.11 -8.23 -5.63
CA ASP A 247 0.04 -7.96 -7.06
C ASP A 247 -0.41 -6.54 -7.43
N MET A 248 0.05 -6.04 -8.58
CA MET A 248 -0.36 -4.75 -9.12
C MET A 248 -0.64 -4.85 -10.61
N VAL A 249 -1.64 -4.10 -11.08
CA VAL A 249 -1.83 -3.81 -12.50
C VAL A 249 -1.71 -2.30 -12.75
N ILE A 250 -1.06 -1.93 -13.84
CA ILE A 250 -0.97 -0.54 -14.32
C ILE A 250 -1.71 -0.47 -15.64
N ASP A 251 -2.94 0.05 -15.60
CA ASP A 251 -3.87 0.21 -16.73
C ASP A 251 -3.59 1.54 -17.43
N TYR A 252 -2.70 1.50 -18.41
CA TYR A 252 -2.15 2.70 -19.06
C TYR A 252 -2.90 3.04 -20.34
N THR A 253 -2.82 4.30 -20.76
CA THR A 253 -3.39 4.71 -22.06
C THR A 253 -2.54 4.23 -23.22
N ALA A 254 -3.16 3.60 -24.22
CA ALA A 254 -2.50 3.08 -25.41
C ALA A 254 -1.47 4.04 -26.04
N GLY A 255 -0.34 3.48 -26.50
CA GLY A 255 0.72 4.21 -27.22
C GLY A 255 1.92 4.62 -26.36
N ASN A 256 1.83 4.56 -25.03
CA ASN A 256 2.95 4.86 -24.12
C ASN A 256 3.02 3.80 -23.01
N THR A 257 3.53 2.61 -23.32
CA THR A 257 3.76 1.62 -22.27
C THR A 257 4.75 2.16 -21.21
N PRO A 258 4.43 2.02 -19.91
CA PRO A 258 5.36 2.37 -18.83
C PRO A 258 6.35 1.23 -18.50
N ILE A 259 6.38 0.12 -19.25
CA ILE A 259 7.08 -1.09 -18.83
C ILE A 259 8.58 -0.91 -18.58
N SER A 260 9.26 -0.08 -19.38
CA SER A 260 10.68 0.23 -19.16
C SER A 260 10.89 1.06 -17.88
N THR A 261 9.97 1.98 -17.57
CA THR A 261 9.96 2.73 -16.31
C THR A 261 9.69 1.81 -15.12
N VAL A 262 8.75 0.87 -15.26
CA VAL A 262 8.45 -0.15 -14.24
C VAL A 262 9.67 -1.04 -13.97
N ARG A 263 10.36 -1.52 -15.01
CA ARG A 263 11.65 -2.23 -14.84
C ARG A 263 12.67 -1.38 -14.09
N GLY A 264 12.80 -0.09 -14.43
CA GLY A 264 13.69 0.82 -13.71
C GLY A 264 13.35 0.91 -12.21
N TYR A 265 12.07 1.01 -11.87
CA TYR A 265 11.62 0.99 -10.47
C TYR A 265 11.89 -0.35 -9.77
N LEU A 266 11.71 -1.47 -10.47
CA LEU A 266 12.02 -2.81 -9.94
C LEU A 266 13.53 -2.98 -9.73
N GLN A 267 14.36 -2.55 -10.67
CA GLN A 267 15.83 -2.64 -10.58
C GLN A 267 16.37 -1.85 -9.39
N THR A 268 15.94 -0.59 -9.23
CA THR A 268 16.39 0.23 -8.10
C THR A 268 15.80 -0.27 -6.79
N GLY A 269 14.58 -0.81 -6.80
CA GLY A 269 13.93 -1.41 -5.63
C GLY A 269 14.58 -2.72 -5.18
N TYR A 270 14.95 -3.58 -6.13
CA TYR A 270 15.62 -4.86 -5.92
C TYR A 270 16.96 -4.68 -5.21
N GLY A 271 17.73 -3.65 -5.59
CA GLY A 271 18.94 -3.23 -4.88
C GLY A 271 19.94 -4.37 -4.68
N GLY A 272 20.15 -5.20 -5.72
CA GLY A 272 21.04 -6.37 -5.67
C GLY A 272 20.54 -7.50 -4.75
N GLY A 273 19.22 -7.71 -4.66
CA GLY A 273 18.62 -8.77 -3.85
C GLY A 273 18.22 -8.37 -2.43
N THR A 274 18.54 -7.16 -1.99
CA THR A 274 18.25 -6.69 -0.63
C THR A 274 16.83 -6.17 -0.43
N TRP A 275 16.13 -5.81 -1.52
CA TRP A 275 14.78 -5.23 -1.50
C TRP A 275 14.63 -3.96 -0.63
N ASN A 276 15.74 -3.26 -0.37
CA ASN A 276 15.76 -2.07 0.48
C ASN A 276 15.94 -0.77 -0.31
N GLY A 277 16.09 -0.84 -1.62
CA GLY A 277 16.30 0.32 -2.49
C GLY A 277 15.03 1.16 -2.68
N ASN A 278 15.19 2.34 -3.25
CA ASN A 278 14.07 3.18 -3.68
C ASN A 278 13.50 2.62 -4.98
N GLY A 279 12.18 2.64 -5.16
CA GLY A 279 11.54 2.03 -6.33
C GLY A 279 10.33 1.18 -5.96
N LEU A 280 10.03 0.21 -6.81
CA LEU A 280 8.98 -0.77 -6.60
C LEU A 280 9.59 -1.99 -5.91
N ILE A 281 9.14 -2.29 -4.70
CA ILE A 281 9.72 -3.33 -3.84
C ILE A 281 8.68 -4.33 -3.36
N THR A 282 9.18 -5.48 -2.91
CA THR A 282 8.48 -6.36 -1.97
C THR A 282 9.32 -6.49 -0.70
N SER A 283 8.76 -6.10 0.45
CA SER A 283 9.43 -6.33 1.74
C SER A 283 9.46 -7.80 2.18
N LEU A 284 8.80 -8.70 1.44
CA LEU A 284 8.84 -10.15 1.62
C LEU A 284 9.68 -10.86 0.56
N GLY A 285 10.41 -10.10 -0.27
CA GLY A 285 11.32 -10.64 -1.27
C GLY A 285 12.38 -11.55 -0.67
N THR A 286 12.69 -12.61 -1.41
CA THR A 286 13.73 -13.59 -1.09
C THR A 286 14.56 -13.88 -2.34
N SER A 287 15.55 -14.76 -2.25
CA SER A 287 16.24 -15.26 -3.45
C SER A 287 15.27 -15.93 -4.43
N ASN A 288 14.25 -16.64 -3.89
CA ASN A 288 13.30 -17.43 -4.65
C ASN A 288 12.03 -16.68 -5.08
N LYS A 289 11.58 -15.68 -4.32
CA LYS A 289 10.35 -14.93 -4.60
C LYS A 289 10.62 -13.44 -4.71
N ARG A 290 10.03 -12.82 -5.74
CA ARG A 290 10.25 -11.43 -6.15
C ARG A 290 9.05 -10.90 -6.94
N LEU A 291 9.18 -9.69 -7.51
CA LEU A 291 8.15 -9.08 -8.34
C LEU A 291 8.40 -9.32 -9.83
N GLY A 292 7.71 -10.30 -10.40
CA GLY A 292 7.69 -10.49 -11.85
C GLY A 292 6.86 -9.41 -12.55
N TYR A 293 7.18 -9.10 -13.82
CA TYR A 293 6.45 -8.11 -14.59
C TYR A 293 6.29 -8.49 -16.07
N ALA A 294 5.21 -8.07 -16.70
CA ALA A 294 4.96 -8.33 -18.13
C ALA A 294 3.97 -7.32 -18.72
N GLU A 295 3.99 -7.13 -20.04
CA GLU A 295 2.77 -6.64 -20.70
C GLU A 295 1.69 -7.72 -20.62
N ALA A 296 0.44 -7.33 -20.45
CA ALA A 296 -0.66 -8.28 -20.48
C ALA A 296 -0.73 -9.04 -21.81
N SER A 297 -0.31 -8.42 -22.93
CA SER A 297 -0.21 -9.08 -24.24
C SER A 297 0.90 -10.12 -24.37
N ASP A 298 1.88 -10.14 -23.46
CA ASP A 298 2.92 -11.19 -23.42
C ASP A 298 2.45 -12.44 -22.65
N VAL A 299 1.41 -12.29 -21.80
CA VAL A 299 0.84 -13.33 -20.94
C VAL A 299 -0.47 -13.87 -21.50
N PHE A 300 -1.32 -13.02 -22.07
CA PHE A 300 -2.64 -13.38 -22.58
C PHE A 300 -2.76 -13.15 -24.08
N THR A 301 -3.42 -14.08 -24.77
CA THR A 301 -3.68 -14.02 -26.22
C THR A 301 -5.09 -13.56 -26.57
N SER A 302 -5.98 -13.41 -25.58
CA SER A 302 -7.36 -12.97 -25.74
C SER A 302 -7.77 -12.01 -24.62
N PHE A 303 -8.50 -10.96 -24.98
CA PHE A 303 -8.95 -9.92 -24.04
C PHE A 303 -10.47 -9.70 -24.13
N PRO A 304 -11.13 -9.28 -23.02
CA PRO A 304 -10.55 -9.01 -21.71
C PRO A 304 -10.09 -10.28 -20.99
N ALA A 305 -9.01 -10.17 -20.21
CA ALA A 305 -8.47 -11.26 -19.39
C ALA A 305 -8.62 -10.94 -17.90
N THR A 306 -8.35 -11.92 -17.04
CA THR A 306 -8.31 -11.72 -15.57
C THR A 306 -6.91 -11.98 -15.05
N PHE A 307 -6.33 -11.00 -14.36
CA PHE A 307 -5.07 -11.13 -13.65
C PHE A 307 -5.27 -10.78 -12.17
N SER A 308 -5.03 -11.76 -11.29
CA SER A 308 -5.18 -11.61 -9.83
C SER A 308 -6.51 -10.93 -9.42
N GLY A 309 -7.60 -11.32 -10.08
CA GLY A 309 -8.95 -10.79 -9.83
C GLY A 309 -9.24 -9.39 -10.39
N GLN A 310 -8.30 -8.78 -11.12
CA GLN A 310 -8.53 -7.56 -11.89
C GLN A 310 -8.80 -7.91 -13.35
N GLN A 311 -9.76 -7.24 -13.98
CA GLN A 311 -9.94 -7.30 -15.44
C GLN A 311 -8.86 -6.47 -16.11
N VAL A 312 -8.20 -7.04 -17.12
CA VAL A 312 -7.12 -6.40 -17.88
C VAL A 312 -7.39 -6.48 -19.38
N ASP A 313 -6.84 -5.53 -20.12
CA ASP A 313 -6.80 -5.50 -21.57
C ASP A 313 -5.35 -5.55 -22.07
N ASN A 314 -5.13 -5.32 -23.37
CA ASN A 314 -3.80 -5.34 -23.98
C ASN A 314 -2.96 -4.07 -23.70
N THR A 315 -3.46 -3.14 -22.89
CA THR A 315 -2.77 -1.91 -22.45
C THR A 315 -2.57 -1.89 -20.95
N THR A 316 -2.15 -3.03 -20.40
CA THR A 316 -1.93 -3.20 -18.97
C THR A 316 -0.54 -3.80 -18.71
N VAL A 317 0.24 -3.19 -17.82
CA VAL A 317 1.43 -3.85 -17.24
C VAL A 317 0.99 -4.65 -16.01
N LEU A 318 1.38 -5.92 -15.96
CA LEU A 318 1.15 -6.85 -14.88
C LEU A 318 2.38 -6.90 -13.98
N ILE A 319 2.18 -6.87 -12.66
CA ILE A 319 3.24 -7.06 -11.66
C ILE A 319 2.75 -8.11 -10.66
N LYS A 320 3.54 -9.16 -10.46
CA LYS A 320 3.17 -10.30 -9.60
C LYS A 320 4.20 -10.56 -8.53
N TYR A 321 3.79 -10.75 -7.28
CA TYR A 321 4.65 -11.40 -6.29
C TYR A 321 4.71 -12.91 -6.58
N THR A 322 5.81 -13.36 -7.19
CA THR A 322 5.96 -14.71 -7.73
C THR A 322 7.39 -15.26 -7.61
N TYR A 323 7.62 -16.47 -8.10
CA TYR A 323 8.94 -17.10 -8.13
C TYR A 323 9.88 -16.41 -9.13
N ALA A 324 11.18 -16.39 -8.82
CA ALA A 324 12.20 -16.00 -9.79
C ALA A 324 12.13 -16.97 -10.98
N GLY A 325 11.80 -16.46 -12.16
CA GLY A 325 11.69 -17.26 -13.38
C GLY A 325 10.30 -17.72 -13.75
N ASP A 326 9.24 -17.37 -12.99
CA ASP A 326 7.86 -17.53 -13.46
C ASP A 326 7.60 -16.48 -14.56
N ALA A 327 8.02 -16.79 -15.78
CA ALA A 327 8.11 -15.88 -16.91
C ALA A 327 6.74 -15.60 -17.56
N ASP A 328 5.75 -16.46 -17.34
CA ASP A 328 4.37 -16.26 -17.77
C ASP A 328 3.42 -15.78 -16.65
N LEU A 329 3.93 -15.59 -15.44
CA LEU A 329 3.22 -15.09 -14.25
C LEU A 329 2.08 -16.02 -13.77
N ASN A 330 2.18 -17.32 -14.02
CA ASN A 330 1.18 -18.31 -13.62
C ASN A 330 1.32 -18.78 -12.15
N GLY A 331 2.41 -18.39 -11.46
CA GLY A 331 2.68 -18.66 -10.06
C GLY A 331 3.54 -19.90 -9.78
N ILE A 332 4.07 -20.56 -10.82
CA ILE A 332 5.01 -21.67 -10.73
C ILE A 332 6.19 -21.44 -11.67
N VAL A 333 7.30 -22.13 -11.42
CA VAL A 333 8.39 -22.27 -12.41
C VAL A 333 8.33 -23.67 -13.01
N ASP A 334 8.22 -23.78 -14.33
CA ASP A 334 8.19 -25.06 -15.05
C ASP A 334 8.91 -25.02 -16.42
N PHE A 335 8.63 -26.01 -17.28
CA PHE A 335 9.29 -26.13 -18.58
C PHE A 335 9.01 -24.96 -19.52
N ASP A 336 7.81 -24.39 -19.48
CA ASP A 336 7.42 -23.30 -20.37
C ASP A 336 8.26 -22.05 -20.06
N ASP A 337 8.63 -21.84 -18.80
CA ASP A 337 9.52 -20.78 -18.36
C ASP A 337 10.96 -20.97 -18.88
N TYR A 338 11.52 -22.18 -18.73
CA TYR A 338 12.86 -22.49 -19.27
C TYR A 338 12.92 -22.29 -20.77
N SER A 339 11.87 -22.70 -21.50
CA SER A 339 11.81 -22.47 -22.95
C SER A 339 11.85 -20.98 -23.30
N ARG A 340 11.29 -20.10 -22.46
CA ARG A 340 11.33 -18.64 -22.67
C ARG A 340 12.69 -18.06 -22.39
N ILE A 341 13.35 -18.49 -21.31
CA ILE A 341 14.70 -18.02 -20.94
C ILE A 341 15.72 -18.45 -22.01
N ASP A 342 15.68 -19.72 -22.45
CA ASP A 342 16.55 -20.21 -23.51
C ASP A 342 16.35 -19.43 -24.81
N ALA A 343 15.11 -19.11 -25.16
CA ALA A 343 14.81 -18.26 -26.30
C ALA A 343 15.31 -16.83 -26.09
N GLY A 344 15.20 -16.30 -24.87
CA GLY A 344 15.69 -14.99 -24.49
C GLY A 344 17.20 -14.86 -24.65
N PHE A 345 17.94 -15.78 -24.04
CA PHE A 345 19.39 -15.89 -24.13
C PHE A 345 19.87 -16.03 -25.58
N ASN A 346 19.34 -17.02 -26.31
CA ASN A 346 19.79 -17.33 -27.68
C ASN A 346 19.46 -16.23 -28.71
N ASN A 347 18.47 -15.38 -28.43
CA ASN A 347 18.06 -14.29 -29.32
C ASN A 347 18.40 -12.90 -28.76
N ASN A 348 19.18 -12.82 -27.68
CA ASN A 348 19.54 -11.56 -27.01
C ASN A 348 18.32 -10.68 -26.67
N ARG A 349 17.22 -11.30 -26.25
CA ARG A 349 16.04 -10.57 -25.75
C ARG A 349 16.26 -10.23 -24.27
N THR A 350 15.46 -9.29 -23.78
CA THR A 350 15.56 -8.80 -22.40
C THR A 350 14.18 -8.75 -21.75
N GLY A 351 14.14 -8.45 -20.46
CA GLY A 351 12.91 -8.36 -19.68
C GLY A 351 12.45 -9.71 -19.14
N TRP A 352 11.62 -9.63 -18.10
CA TRP A 352 11.24 -10.77 -17.26
C TRP A 352 10.66 -11.94 -18.02
N VAL A 353 9.75 -11.68 -18.98
CA VAL A 353 9.12 -12.72 -19.82
C VAL A 353 10.10 -13.50 -20.70
N ASN A 354 11.34 -12.99 -20.84
CA ASN A 354 12.44 -13.62 -21.57
C ASN A 354 13.57 -14.09 -20.64
N GLY A 355 13.43 -13.97 -19.32
CA GLY A 355 14.38 -14.51 -18.34
C GLY A 355 15.23 -13.53 -17.55
N ASP A 356 15.11 -12.21 -17.76
CA ASP A 356 15.82 -11.19 -16.96
C ASP A 356 15.11 -11.01 -15.61
N VAL A 357 15.54 -11.79 -14.61
CA VAL A 357 14.87 -11.89 -13.30
C VAL A 357 15.52 -11.01 -12.24
N ASP A 358 16.71 -10.47 -12.50
CA ASP A 358 17.41 -9.50 -11.65
C ASP A 358 17.23 -8.03 -12.09
N TYR A 359 16.48 -7.82 -13.18
CA TYR A 359 16.07 -6.54 -13.76
C TYR A 359 17.24 -5.73 -14.36
N ASN A 360 18.38 -6.36 -14.67
CA ASN A 360 19.56 -5.70 -15.20
C ASN A 360 19.48 -5.44 -16.73
N ASN A 361 18.41 -5.90 -17.39
CA ASN A 361 18.15 -5.79 -18.83
C ASN A 361 19.12 -6.60 -19.70
N ILE A 362 19.64 -7.70 -19.17
CA ILE A 362 20.43 -8.72 -19.85
C ILE A 362 19.85 -10.08 -19.39
N VAL A 363 19.93 -11.09 -20.26
CA VAL A 363 19.64 -12.48 -19.87
C VAL A 363 20.96 -13.22 -19.93
N ASP A 364 21.46 -13.65 -18.77
CA ASP A 364 22.73 -14.36 -18.67
C ASP A 364 22.74 -15.44 -17.56
N PHE A 365 23.92 -15.92 -17.19
CA PHE A 365 24.05 -17.02 -16.23
C PHE A 365 23.63 -16.64 -14.80
N ASP A 366 23.65 -15.34 -14.45
CA ASP A 366 23.19 -14.89 -13.14
C ASP A 366 21.67 -15.10 -13.03
N ASP A 367 20.92 -14.89 -14.11
CA ASP A 367 19.49 -15.21 -14.18
C ASP A 367 19.21 -16.70 -14.04
N TYR A 368 19.90 -17.55 -14.83
CA TYR A 368 19.76 -19.01 -14.72
C TYR A 368 20.02 -19.50 -13.29
N SER A 369 21.02 -18.94 -12.61
CA SER A 369 21.34 -19.30 -11.22
C SER A 369 20.16 -19.02 -10.27
N LEU A 370 19.47 -17.89 -10.44
CA LEU A 370 18.32 -17.50 -9.63
C LEU A 370 17.08 -18.35 -9.92
N ILE A 371 16.87 -18.72 -11.18
CA ILE A 371 15.71 -19.49 -11.64
C ILE A 371 15.84 -20.96 -11.23
N ASP A 372 17.01 -21.56 -11.43
CA ASP A 372 17.29 -22.92 -10.96
C ASP A 372 17.14 -23.02 -9.44
N GLN A 373 17.56 -21.99 -8.70
CA GLN A 373 17.38 -21.95 -7.26
C GLN A 373 15.91 -21.91 -6.86
N ALA A 374 15.10 -21.07 -7.51
CA ALA A 374 13.67 -20.98 -7.27
C ALA A 374 12.98 -22.31 -7.61
N PHE A 375 13.30 -22.92 -8.75
CA PHE A 375 12.76 -24.20 -9.19
C PHE A 375 13.09 -25.33 -8.21
N ASN A 376 14.36 -25.44 -7.78
CA ASN A 376 14.80 -26.47 -6.85
C ASN A 376 14.26 -26.24 -5.42
N THR A 377 14.02 -24.99 -5.03
CA THR A 377 13.33 -24.69 -3.77
C THR A 377 11.86 -25.08 -3.84
N GLN A 378 11.16 -24.71 -4.93
CA GLN A 378 9.78 -25.09 -5.19
C GLN A 378 9.60 -26.61 -5.19
N SER A 379 10.57 -27.34 -5.76
CA SER A 379 10.55 -28.80 -5.92
C SER A 379 11.12 -29.59 -4.72
N GLY A 380 11.64 -28.91 -3.69
CA GLY A 380 12.24 -29.56 -2.51
C GLY A 380 13.59 -30.24 -2.75
N THR A 381 14.27 -29.92 -3.86
CA THR A 381 15.55 -30.52 -4.29
C THR A 381 16.77 -29.65 -3.99
N LEU A 382 16.58 -28.44 -3.45
CA LEU A 382 17.64 -27.45 -3.21
C LEU A 382 18.87 -28.02 -2.49
N ARG A 383 18.68 -28.79 -1.41
CA ARG A 383 19.81 -29.36 -0.64
C ARG A 383 20.70 -30.26 -1.52
N ARG A 384 20.11 -31.02 -2.43
CA ARG A 384 20.88 -31.88 -3.32
C ARG A 384 21.64 -31.05 -4.37
N ALA A 385 20.98 -30.04 -4.94
CA ALA A 385 21.63 -29.09 -5.86
C ALA A 385 22.87 -28.45 -5.21
N MET A 386 22.74 -27.94 -3.98
CA MET A 386 23.85 -27.35 -3.24
C MET A 386 25.03 -28.30 -3.06
N SER A 387 24.78 -29.53 -2.58
CA SER A 387 25.84 -30.53 -2.39
C SER A 387 26.56 -30.95 -3.68
N TYR A 388 25.87 -30.85 -4.82
CA TYR A 388 26.48 -31.09 -6.12
C TYR A 388 27.37 -29.93 -6.51
N LEU A 389 26.89 -28.68 -6.38
CA LEU A 389 27.62 -27.48 -6.79
C LEU A 389 28.81 -27.15 -5.87
N ASP A 390 28.67 -27.30 -4.55
CA ASP A 390 29.75 -27.04 -3.57
C ASP A 390 30.88 -28.09 -3.61
N GLY A 391 30.68 -29.20 -4.33
CA GLY A 391 31.66 -30.26 -4.48
C GLY A 391 31.67 -31.32 -3.38
N SER A 392 30.86 -31.18 -2.33
CA SER A 392 30.76 -32.15 -1.23
C SER A 392 30.25 -33.52 -1.70
N ASP A 393 29.38 -33.55 -2.72
CA ASP A 393 28.93 -34.77 -3.40
C ASP A 393 28.62 -34.53 -4.89
N ARG A 394 29.65 -34.65 -5.74
CA ARG A 394 29.55 -34.60 -7.21
C ARG A 394 29.02 -35.89 -7.85
N SER A 395 28.50 -36.85 -7.08
CA SER A 395 27.98 -38.10 -7.66
C SER A 395 26.67 -37.88 -8.39
N ASP A 396 26.31 -38.78 -9.31
CA ASP A 396 25.01 -38.71 -9.99
C ASP A 396 23.85 -39.26 -9.13
N LYS A 397 24.14 -39.75 -7.92
CA LYS A 397 23.12 -40.33 -7.04
C LYS A 397 22.10 -39.26 -6.62
N GLY A 398 20.82 -39.56 -6.83
CA GLY A 398 19.71 -38.69 -6.42
C GLY A 398 19.56 -37.42 -7.26
N MET A 399 20.15 -37.37 -8.47
CA MET A 399 20.04 -36.26 -9.42
C MET A 399 18.97 -36.51 -10.50
N ASP A 400 18.03 -37.42 -10.24
CA ASP A 400 17.02 -37.84 -11.21
C ASP A 400 15.87 -36.83 -11.37
N ALA A 401 15.73 -35.90 -10.43
CA ALA A 401 14.69 -34.87 -10.47
C ALA A 401 14.98 -33.84 -11.58
N PRO A 402 13.96 -33.34 -12.31
CA PRO A 402 14.16 -32.41 -13.43
C PRO A 402 15.02 -31.18 -13.07
N GLY A 403 14.77 -30.58 -11.91
CA GLY A 403 15.54 -29.41 -11.43
C GLY A 403 17.01 -29.69 -11.17
N LEU A 404 17.34 -30.93 -10.81
CA LEU A 404 18.73 -31.35 -10.59
C LEU A 404 19.43 -31.67 -11.92
N GLN A 405 18.68 -32.14 -12.91
CA GLN A 405 19.20 -32.32 -14.28
C GLN A 405 19.53 -30.97 -14.92
N LEU A 406 18.69 -29.95 -14.71
CA LEU A 406 18.94 -28.57 -15.16
C LEU A 406 20.20 -27.99 -14.50
N VAL A 407 20.32 -28.12 -13.18
CA VAL A 407 21.53 -27.69 -12.45
C VAL A 407 22.80 -28.34 -13.02
N ARG A 408 22.74 -29.62 -13.38
CA ARG A 408 23.87 -30.31 -14.01
C ARG A 408 24.15 -29.75 -15.42
N ALA A 409 23.12 -29.54 -16.23
CA ALA A 409 23.25 -29.02 -17.58
C ALA A 409 23.85 -27.60 -17.58
N HIS A 410 23.33 -26.70 -16.73
CA HIS A 410 23.83 -25.34 -16.60
C HIS A 410 25.26 -25.29 -16.06
N LEU A 411 25.63 -26.16 -15.12
CA LEU A 411 27.02 -26.28 -14.68
C LEU A 411 27.96 -26.72 -15.83
N GLN A 412 27.51 -27.61 -16.71
CA GLN A 412 28.29 -28.02 -17.89
C GLN A 412 28.40 -26.90 -18.92
N GLN A 413 27.34 -26.10 -19.08
CA GLN A 413 27.27 -25.02 -20.05
C GLN A 413 28.05 -23.78 -19.62
N PHE A 414 27.91 -23.37 -18.36
CA PHE A 414 28.42 -22.10 -17.84
C PHE A 414 29.62 -22.26 -16.89
N GLY A 415 29.88 -23.48 -16.41
CA GLY A 415 31.01 -23.77 -15.53
C GLY A 415 30.86 -23.20 -14.12
N GLU A 416 31.99 -22.97 -13.44
CA GLU A 416 32.03 -22.62 -12.02
C GLU A 416 31.47 -21.22 -11.71
N GLN A 417 31.29 -20.34 -12.69
CA GLN A 417 30.62 -19.05 -12.49
C GLN A 417 29.15 -19.23 -12.13
N TYR A 418 28.46 -20.16 -12.80
CA TYR A 418 27.10 -20.56 -12.45
C TYR A 418 27.03 -21.19 -11.06
N ALA A 419 27.98 -22.09 -10.72
CA ALA A 419 28.02 -22.69 -9.38
C ALA A 419 28.19 -21.62 -8.29
N ALA A 420 29.07 -20.65 -8.50
CA ALA A 420 29.29 -19.54 -7.56
C ALA A 420 28.04 -18.66 -7.44
N GLY A 421 27.40 -18.29 -8.56
CA GLY A 421 26.16 -17.51 -8.57
C GLY A 421 25.04 -18.20 -7.78
N PHE A 422 24.80 -19.48 -8.06
CA PHE A 422 23.79 -20.29 -7.37
C PHE A 422 24.07 -20.43 -5.87
N LEU A 423 25.32 -20.64 -5.47
CA LEU A 423 25.67 -20.81 -4.05
C LEU A 423 25.58 -19.47 -3.29
N ASN A 424 26.01 -18.37 -3.91
CA ASN A 424 25.96 -17.03 -3.30
C ASN A 424 24.53 -16.50 -3.12
N SER A 425 23.59 -16.96 -3.94
CA SER A 425 22.18 -16.59 -3.83
C SER A 425 21.45 -17.36 -2.73
N VAL A 426 22.04 -18.41 -2.13
CA VAL A 426 21.44 -19.16 -1.02
C VAL A 426 21.76 -18.49 0.32
N PRO A 427 20.74 -18.13 1.12
CA PRO A 427 20.96 -17.63 2.48
C PRO A 427 21.64 -18.67 3.38
N GLU A 428 22.68 -18.27 4.12
CA GLU A 428 23.46 -19.15 5.01
C GLU A 428 22.57 -19.91 6.04
N PRO A 429 22.99 -21.10 6.53
CA PRO A 429 22.16 -22.08 7.25
C PRO A 429 21.42 -21.62 8.51
N SER A 430 21.76 -20.47 9.09
CA SER A 430 21.03 -19.92 10.25
C SER A 430 19.59 -19.52 9.91
N SER A 431 19.27 -19.36 8.63
CA SER A 431 17.93 -19.02 8.12
C SER A 431 17.06 -20.24 7.75
N MET A 432 17.66 -21.42 7.49
CA MET A 432 16.93 -22.63 7.09
C MET A 432 16.23 -23.37 8.24
N LEU A 433 16.64 -23.13 9.50
CA LEU A 433 15.99 -23.73 10.68
C LEU A 433 14.60 -23.15 10.98
N ALA A 434 14.23 -22.02 10.36
CA ALA A 434 12.92 -21.40 10.57
C ALA A 434 11.80 -22.00 9.68
N LEU A 435 12.14 -22.68 8.58
CA LEU A 435 11.14 -23.15 7.61
C LEU A 435 10.49 -24.50 7.96
N THR A 436 11.02 -25.24 8.94
CA THR A 436 10.48 -26.55 9.35
C THR A 436 9.53 -26.49 10.56
N ALA A 437 9.32 -25.31 11.17
CA ALA A 437 8.54 -25.19 12.42
C ALA A 437 7.05 -24.85 12.25
N PHE A 438 6.54 -24.55 11.04
CA PHE A 438 5.14 -24.10 10.85
C PHE A 438 4.16 -25.14 10.26
N ALA A 439 4.56 -26.41 10.13
CA ALA A 439 3.70 -27.45 9.53
C ALA A 439 2.77 -28.21 10.52
N PHE A 440 2.82 -27.95 11.83
CA PHE A 440 1.91 -28.63 12.78
C PHE A 440 1.49 -27.70 13.92
N ILE A 441 0.34 -27.05 13.80
CA ILE A 441 -0.70 -26.90 14.83
C ILE A 441 -2.00 -26.52 14.10
N ALA A 442 -2.84 -27.51 13.82
CA ALA A 442 -4.26 -27.30 13.59
C ALA A 442 -5.01 -28.16 14.62
N PRO A 443 -5.85 -27.59 15.50
CA PRO A 443 -6.59 -28.39 16.45
C PRO A 443 -7.71 -29.15 15.74
N ARG A 444 -7.59 -30.49 15.68
CA ARG A 444 -8.69 -31.39 15.31
C ARG A 444 -9.85 -31.20 16.30
N ARG A 445 -10.93 -30.54 15.87
CA ARG A 445 -12.23 -30.60 16.53
C ARG A 445 -12.80 -32.01 16.35
N SER A 446 -12.83 -32.79 17.43
CA SER A 446 -13.55 -34.07 17.44
C SER A 446 -15.06 -33.82 17.49
N ARG A 447 -15.77 -34.25 16.45
CA ARG A 447 -17.22 -34.42 16.49
C ARG A 447 -17.53 -35.63 17.37
N ARG A 448 -18.13 -35.40 18.55
CA ARG A 448 -18.84 -36.46 19.29
C ARG A 448 -20.13 -36.78 18.54
N SER A 449 -20.23 -37.99 17.99
CA SER A 449 -21.50 -38.58 17.56
C SER A 449 -22.35 -38.93 18.78
N ARG A 450 -23.56 -38.40 18.85
CA ARG A 450 -24.63 -38.96 19.67
C ARG A 450 -25.18 -40.20 18.95
N ALA A 451 -25.25 -41.33 19.66
CA ALA A 451 -26.14 -42.41 19.31
C ALA A 451 -26.67 -43.08 20.58
N ARG A 452 -28.01 -43.09 20.66
CA ARG A 452 -28.94 -43.71 21.63
C ARG A 452 -29.08 -43.03 22.98
#